data_AF-A0A2I6K4D7-F1
#
_entry.id   AF-A0A2I6K4D7-F1
#
_cell.length_a   1.000
_cell.length_b   1.000
_cell.length_c   1.000
_cell.angle_alpha   90.00
_cell.angle_beta   90.00
_cell.angle_gamma   90.00
#
_symmetry.space_group_name_H-M   'P 1'
#
loop_
_entity.id
_entity.type
_entity.pdbx_description
1 polymer ?
#
loop_
_entity_poly.entity_id
_entity_poly.type
_entity_poly.pdbx_seq_one_letter_code
_entity_poly.pdbx_strand_id
1 'polypeptide(L)'
;ALASGYHNQPEMTQEKFKPSFLDETQTLFRTGDLGKQTAPGIIEFMGRKDNQVKVNGYRIDPGEIEYQLTRYASIERAIVFPIQVNNQTQLSAYCQTDKTLEIAEIREFLAKFLPVYMIPSYFIFLKQFPLTRHGKLDLHSLRELRETGKYLVNFNYVAPRNHLESNLVSIWEKILSKHPIGIFDNFFEIGGHSLLLSRVVTQVHKELNVSVKLADFFKVPTVAGLATLISQTQYNYQEPISAIPPQKSYPM
;
A
#
# COMPACT_ATOMS: atom_id res chain seq x y z
N ALA A 1 5.84 -18.49 -26.03
CA ALA A 1 5.30 -19.75 -25.50
C ALA A 1 4.50 -19.44 -24.24
N LEU A 2 3.38 -20.12 -24.00
CA LEU A 2 2.64 -19.98 -22.74
C LEU A 2 3.39 -20.68 -21.60
N ALA A 3 3.20 -20.21 -20.37
CA ALA A 3 3.67 -20.92 -19.19
C ALA A 3 2.93 -22.26 -19.03
N SER A 4 3.52 -23.21 -18.29
CA SER A 4 2.89 -24.50 -18.00
C SER A 4 1.71 -24.42 -17.02
N GLY A 5 1.61 -23.33 -16.25
CA GLY A 5 0.52 -23.10 -15.30
C GLY A 5 0.96 -22.31 -14.07
N TYR A 6 0.11 -22.30 -13.05
CA TYR A 6 0.40 -21.72 -11.74
C TYR A 6 0.96 -22.78 -10.79
N HIS A 7 2.05 -22.44 -10.09
CA HIS A 7 2.69 -23.34 -9.15
C HIS A 7 1.77 -23.70 -7.97
N ASN A 8 1.58 -25.00 -7.71
CA ASN A 8 0.69 -25.55 -6.67
C ASN A 8 -0.77 -25.05 -6.71
N GLN A 9 -1.25 -24.59 -7.87
CA GLN A 9 -2.62 -24.10 -8.04
C GLN A 9 -3.27 -24.71 -9.30
N PRO A 10 -3.60 -26.01 -9.27
CA PRO A 10 -4.13 -26.74 -10.43
C PRO A 10 -5.50 -26.23 -10.87
N GLU A 11 -6.37 -25.87 -9.92
CA GLU A 11 -7.70 -25.32 -10.23
C GLU A 11 -7.61 -24.00 -10.99
N MET A 12 -6.75 -23.07 -10.53
CA MET A 12 -6.54 -21.79 -11.20
C MET A 12 -5.87 -21.96 -12.57
N THR A 13 -4.98 -22.95 -12.70
CA THR A 13 -4.41 -23.32 -14.00
C THR A 13 -5.50 -23.78 -14.95
N GLN A 14 -6.37 -24.69 -14.52
CA GLN A 14 -7.47 -25.18 -15.34
C GLN A 14 -8.51 -24.09 -15.66
N GLU A 15 -8.68 -23.10 -14.78
CA GLU A 15 -9.57 -21.96 -15.02
C GLU A 15 -9.02 -21.00 -16.08
N LYS A 16 -7.72 -20.66 -16.01
CA LYS A 16 -7.11 -19.65 -16.90
C LYS A 16 -6.52 -20.22 -18.19
N PHE A 17 -6.06 -21.46 -18.19
CA PHE A 17 -5.49 -22.15 -19.35
C PHE A 17 -6.55 -23.12 -19.90
N LYS A 18 -7.15 -22.75 -21.05
CA LYS A 18 -8.25 -23.49 -21.68
C LYS A 18 -7.80 -24.10 -23.00
N PRO A 19 -8.38 -25.23 -23.43
CA PRO A 19 -8.15 -25.71 -24.79
C PRO A 19 -8.58 -24.65 -25.81
N SER A 20 -7.83 -24.53 -26.90
CA SER A 20 -8.19 -23.63 -27.99
C SER A 20 -9.38 -24.19 -28.76
N PHE A 21 -10.34 -23.32 -29.07
CA PHE A 21 -11.49 -23.66 -29.91
C PHE A 21 -11.14 -23.74 -31.40
N LEU A 22 -9.93 -23.30 -31.79
CA LEU A 22 -9.43 -23.41 -33.17
C LEU A 22 -8.65 -24.70 -33.39
N ASP A 23 -8.00 -25.21 -32.35
CA ASP A 23 -7.13 -26.39 -32.39
C ASP A 23 -6.98 -26.96 -30.97
N GLU A 24 -7.60 -28.10 -30.70
CA GLU A 24 -7.62 -28.71 -29.36
C GLU A 24 -6.23 -29.12 -28.85
N THR A 25 -5.23 -29.22 -29.73
CA THR A 25 -3.83 -29.47 -29.34
C THR A 25 -3.15 -28.23 -28.75
N GLN A 26 -3.76 -27.05 -28.91
CA GLN A 26 -3.26 -25.78 -28.43
C GLN A 26 -4.01 -25.33 -27.18
N THR A 27 -3.30 -24.57 -26.34
CA THR A 27 -3.87 -23.95 -25.14
C THR A 27 -4.01 -22.45 -25.36
N LEU A 28 -5.16 -21.90 -24.97
CA LEU A 28 -5.40 -20.46 -24.84
C LEU A 28 -5.26 -20.04 -23.38
N PHE A 29 -4.65 -18.88 -23.16
CA PHE A 29 -4.62 -18.24 -21.85
C PHE A 29 -5.67 -17.12 -21.77
N ARG A 30 -6.58 -17.22 -20.81
CA ARG A 30 -7.59 -16.21 -20.53
C ARG A 30 -6.93 -15.04 -19.80
N THR A 31 -6.50 -14.04 -20.57
CA THR A 31 -5.76 -12.88 -20.04
C THR A 31 -6.58 -12.04 -19.06
N GLY A 32 -7.91 -12.05 -19.17
CA GLY A 32 -8.82 -11.17 -18.43
C GLY A 32 -8.92 -9.76 -19.00
N ASP A 33 -8.21 -9.46 -20.10
CA ASP A 33 -8.30 -8.19 -20.83
C ASP A 33 -9.51 -8.17 -21.76
N LEU A 34 -10.13 -7.00 -21.91
CA LEU A 34 -11.11 -6.68 -22.94
C LEU A 34 -10.39 -6.01 -24.09
N GLY A 35 -10.58 -6.53 -25.30
CA GLY A 35 -10.08 -5.93 -26.52
C GLY A 35 -11.17 -5.89 -27.59
N LYS A 36 -11.08 -4.88 -28.47
CA LYS A 36 -11.92 -4.77 -29.65
C LYS A 36 -11.03 -4.75 -30.88
N GLN A 37 -11.37 -5.56 -31.86
CA GLN A 37 -10.71 -5.49 -33.15
C GLN A 37 -11.22 -4.28 -33.92
N THR A 38 -10.33 -3.35 -34.27
CA THR A 38 -10.68 -2.10 -34.96
C THR A 38 -10.39 -2.17 -36.46
N ALA A 39 -9.38 -2.95 -36.84
CA ALA A 39 -9.03 -3.29 -38.22
C ALA A 39 -8.45 -4.71 -38.26
N PRO A 40 -8.30 -5.34 -39.45
CA PRO A 40 -7.63 -6.64 -39.56
C PRO A 40 -6.25 -6.60 -38.88
N GLY A 41 -6.05 -7.46 -37.87
CA GLY A 41 -4.80 -7.55 -37.11
C GLY A 41 -4.58 -6.50 -36.01
N ILE A 42 -5.45 -5.49 -35.88
CA ILE A 42 -5.34 -4.45 -34.83
C ILE A 42 -6.36 -4.72 -33.74
N ILE A 43 -5.87 -4.99 -32.53
CA ILE A 43 -6.69 -5.13 -31.31
C ILE A 43 -6.45 -3.90 -30.44
N GLU A 44 -7.50 -3.10 -30.24
CA GLU A 44 -7.51 -2.00 -29.29
C GLU A 44 -7.84 -2.53 -27.88
N PHE A 45 -7.02 -2.17 -26.91
CA PHE A 45 -7.22 -2.54 -25.51
C PHE A 45 -8.29 -1.66 -24.85
N MET A 46 -9.36 -2.27 -24.34
CA MET A 46 -10.53 -1.59 -23.77
C MET A 46 -10.62 -1.67 -22.24
N GLY A 47 -9.60 -2.22 -21.58
CA GLY A 47 -9.59 -2.42 -20.12
C GLY A 47 -9.64 -3.89 -19.75
N ARG A 48 -10.10 -4.21 -18.55
CA ARG A 48 -10.12 -5.58 -18.02
C ARG A 48 -11.53 -6.03 -17.65
N LYS A 49 -11.78 -7.32 -17.86
CA LYS A 49 -12.99 -8.01 -17.42
C LYS A 49 -12.95 -8.34 -15.92
N ASP A 50 -11.75 -8.45 -15.34
CA ASP A 50 -11.54 -8.55 -13.90
C ASP A 50 -11.25 -7.17 -13.28
N ASN A 51 -11.45 -7.08 -11.95
CA ASN A 51 -11.35 -5.83 -11.20
C ASN A 51 -9.90 -5.41 -10.90
N GLN A 52 -8.88 -5.99 -11.57
CA GLN A 52 -7.48 -5.68 -11.28
C GLN A 52 -7.10 -4.26 -11.75
N VAL A 53 -6.34 -3.54 -10.92
CA VAL A 53 -6.01 -2.13 -11.11
C VAL A 53 -4.51 -1.89 -11.09
N LYS A 54 -4.05 -0.83 -11.77
CA LYS A 54 -2.66 -0.36 -11.69
C LYS A 54 -2.56 0.84 -10.75
N VAL A 55 -1.75 0.72 -9.70
CA VAL A 55 -1.51 1.74 -8.68
C VAL A 55 0.00 1.88 -8.50
N ASN A 56 0.54 3.07 -8.76
CA ASN A 56 1.99 3.34 -8.64
C ASN A 56 2.89 2.31 -9.36
N GLY A 57 2.45 1.80 -10.51
CA GLY A 57 3.17 0.78 -11.30
C GLY A 57 2.93 -0.67 -10.85
N TYR A 58 2.31 -0.88 -9.71
CA TYR A 58 1.92 -2.20 -9.21
C TYR A 58 0.58 -2.64 -9.78
N ARG A 59 0.47 -3.93 -10.08
CA ARG A 59 -0.77 -4.58 -10.45
C ARG A 59 -1.40 -5.15 -9.19
N ILE A 60 -2.56 -4.63 -8.82
CA ILE A 60 -3.23 -4.92 -7.56
C ILE A 60 -4.58 -5.58 -7.86
N ASP A 61 -4.93 -6.58 -7.07
CA ASP A 61 -6.28 -7.13 -7.00
C ASP A 61 -7.04 -6.51 -5.82
N PRO A 62 -8.02 -5.62 -6.05
CA PRO A 62 -8.82 -5.04 -4.97
C PRO A 62 -9.51 -6.09 -4.10
N GLY A 63 -9.85 -7.26 -4.66
CA GLY A 63 -10.50 -8.34 -3.92
C GLY A 63 -9.64 -8.88 -2.78
N GLU A 64 -8.30 -8.85 -2.93
CA GLU A 64 -7.38 -9.24 -1.86
C GLU A 64 -7.46 -8.27 -0.67
N ILE A 65 -7.55 -6.98 -0.96
CA ILE A 65 -7.67 -5.93 0.06
C ILE A 65 -9.04 -6.00 0.75
N GLU A 66 -10.10 -6.18 -0.03
CA GLU A 66 -11.47 -6.37 0.47
C GLU A 66 -11.57 -7.58 1.42
N TYR A 67 -10.95 -8.70 1.02
CA TYR A 67 -10.86 -9.89 1.85
C TYR A 67 -10.16 -9.62 3.18
N GLN A 68 -9.00 -8.94 3.18
CA GLN A 68 -8.34 -8.60 4.46
C GLN A 68 -9.18 -7.63 5.29
N LEU A 69 -9.77 -6.59 4.68
CA LEU A 69 -10.63 -5.64 5.39
C LEU A 69 -11.79 -6.31 6.12
N THR A 70 -12.48 -7.26 5.47
CA THR A 70 -13.59 -8.00 6.11
C THR A 70 -13.15 -8.94 7.24
N ARG A 71 -11.84 -9.23 7.38
CA ARG A 71 -11.30 -9.97 8.53
C ARG A 71 -11.06 -9.06 9.74
N TYR A 72 -11.11 -7.74 9.59
CA TYR A 72 -11.13 -6.83 10.71
C TYR A 72 -12.49 -6.90 11.40
N ALA A 73 -12.53 -7.31 12.67
CA ALA A 73 -13.74 -7.79 13.37
C ALA A 73 -14.94 -6.82 13.41
N SER A 74 -14.77 -5.56 13.00
CA SER A 74 -15.82 -4.55 12.97
C SER A 74 -16.24 -4.11 11.56
N ILE A 75 -15.69 -4.70 10.50
CA ILE A 75 -16.04 -4.41 9.10
C ILE A 75 -16.83 -5.59 8.54
N GLU A 76 -18.11 -5.38 8.24
CA GLU A 76 -19.02 -6.42 7.74
C GLU A 76 -18.86 -6.66 6.24
N ARG A 77 -18.56 -5.58 5.51
CA ARG A 77 -18.39 -5.60 4.06
C ARG A 77 -17.40 -4.51 3.66
N ALA A 78 -16.52 -4.82 2.72
CA ALA A 78 -15.56 -3.88 2.18
C ALA A 78 -15.59 -3.89 0.65
N ILE A 79 -15.39 -2.73 0.04
CA ILE A 79 -15.27 -2.57 -1.42
C ILE A 79 -14.17 -1.57 -1.71
N VAL A 80 -13.25 -1.91 -2.61
CA VAL A 80 -12.07 -1.11 -2.90
C VAL A 80 -12.07 -0.67 -4.36
N PHE A 81 -11.91 0.63 -4.59
CA PHE A 81 -11.82 1.20 -5.94
C PHE A 81 -10.51 1.96 -6.16
N PRO A 82 -10.00 1.96 -7.41
CA PRO A 82 -9.01 2.93 -7.81
C PRO A 82 -9.68 4.30 -7.94
N ILE A 83 -8.99 5.34 -7.47
CA ILE A 83 -9.40 6.72 -7.63
C ILE A 83 -8.25 7.53 -8.24
N GLN A 84 -8.59 8.58 -8.98
CA GLN A 84 -7.61 9.57 -9.45
C GLN A 84 -7.53 10.73 -8.46
N VAL A 85 -6.32 11.00 -7.97
CA VAL A 85 -5.99 12.14 -7.11
C VAL A 85 -4.69 12.75 -7.64
N ASN A 86 -4.70 14.04 -8.00
CA ASN A 86 -3.52 14.74 -8.54
C ASN A 86 -2.81 13.98 -9.69
N ASN A 87 -3.59 13.44 -10.64
CA ASN A 87 -3.11 12.60 -11.76
C ASN A 87 -2.39 11.31 -11.36
N GLN A 88 -2.56 10.85 -10.12
CA GLN A 88 -2.08 9.57 -9.64
C GLN A 88 -3.25 8.66 -9.26
N THR A 89 -3.13 7.38 -9.62
CA THR A 89 -4.07 6.37 -9.16
C THR A 89 -3.77 6.02 -7.71
N GLN A 90 -4.75 6.13 -6.82
CA GLN A 90 -4.71 5.69 -5.43
C GLN A 90 -5.88 4.74 -5.14
N LEU A 91 -5.89 4.11 -3.97
CA LEU A 91 -6.94 3.17 -3.55
C LEU A 91 -7.86 3.82 -2.52
N SER A 92 -9.16 3.56 -2.67
CA SER A 92 -10.22 4.01 -1.77
C SER A 92 -11.06 2.83 -1.32
N ALA A 93 -11.13 2.61 -0.01
CA ALA A 93 -11.90 1.55 0.62
C ALA A 93 -13.20 2.09 1.22
N TYR A 94 -14.30 1.44 0.88
CA TYR A 94 -15.62 1.66 1.46
C TYR A 94 -15.89 0.52 2.41
N CYS A 95 -16.19 0.81 3.66
CA CYS A 95 -16.33 -0.18 4.72
C CYS A 95 -17.70 -0.02 5.38
N GLN A 96 -18.49 -1.10 5.42
CA GLN A 96 -19.72 -1.16 6.19
C GLN A 96 -19.40 -1.48 7.65
N THR A 97 -19.79 -0.57 8.54
CA THR A 97 -19.60 -0.72 9.99
C THR A 97 -20.57 0.17 10.76
N ASP A 98 -21.05 -0.32 11.90
CA ASP A 98 -21.83 0.46 12.87
C ASP A 98 -20.96 1.07 13.99
N LYS A 99 -19.64 0.82 13.97
CA LYS A 99 -18.70 1.31 14.97
C LYS A 99 -17.85 2.44 14.42
N THR A 100 -17.45 3.35 15.31
CA THR A 100 -16.35 4.28 15.03
C THR A 100 -15.05 3.49 15.01
N LEU A 101 -14.33 3.52 13.88
CA LEU A 101 -13.07 2.81 13.72
C LEU A 101 -11.92 3.81 13.56
N GLU A 102 -10.80 3.50 14.19
CA GLU A 102 -9.56 4.25 14.01
C GLU A 102 -8.83 3.72 12.76
N ILE A 103 -8.63 4.61 11.77
CA ILE A 103 -7.97 4.23 10.51
C ILE A 103 -6.55 3.72 10.77
N ALA A 104 -5.87 4.26 11.78
CA ALA A 104 -4.54 3.81 12.18
C ALA A 104 -4.51 2.30 12.48
N GLU A 105 -5.50 1.82 13.25
CA GLU A 105 -5.61 0.40 13.61
C GLU A 105 -5.89 -0.47 12.39
N ILE A 106 -6.73 0.01 11.46
CA ILE A 106 -7.03 -0.69 10.21
C ILE A 106 -5.77 -0.78 9.33
N ARG A 107 -5.03 0.33 9.16
CA ARG A 107 -3.79 0.34 8.35
C ARG A 107 -2.73 -0.58 8.95
N GLU A 108 -2.57 -0.58 10.27
CA GLU A 108 -1.66 -1.50 10.95
C GLU A 108 -2.10 -2.95 10.82
N PHE A 109 -3.40 -3.23 10.89
CA PHE A 109 -3.93 -4.56 10.66
C PHE A 109 -3.65 -5.03 9.23
N LEU A 110 -3.92 -4.19 8.22
CA LEU A 110 -3.66 -4.53 6.82
C LEU A 110 -2.16 -4.72 6.54
N ALA A 111 -1.29 -3.91 7.14
CA ALA A 111 0.17 -4.00 6.97
C ALA A 111 0.77 -5.34 7.44
N LYS A 112 0.06 -6.13 8.25
CA LYS A 112 0.47 -7.49 8.65
C LYS A 112 0.33 -8.52 7.52
N PHE A 113 -0.54 -8.25 6.55
CA PHE A 113 -0.91 -9.20 5.50
C PHE A 113 -0.61 -8.67 4.09
N LEU A 114 -0.61 -7.34 3.92
CA LEU A 114 -0.49 -6.68 2.62
C LEU A 114 0.74 -5.78 2.58
N PRO A 115 1.40 -5.68 1.43
CA PRO A 115 2.45 -4.69 1.22
C PRO A 115 1.87 -3.27 1.23
N VAL A 116 2.71 -2.29 1.58
CA VAL A 116 2.31 -0.88 1.79
C VAL A 116 1.53 -0.30 0.60
N TYR A 117 1.92 -0.62 -0.64
CA TYR A 117 1.28 -0.09 -1.85
C TYR A 117 -0.14 -0.63 -2.09
N MET A 118 -0.55 -1.71 -1.39
CA MET A 118 -1.92 -2.24 -1.42
C MET A 118 -2.81 -1.64 -0.32
N ILE A 119 -2.25 -0.90 0.63
CA ILE A 119 -3.03 -0.31 1.71
C ILE A 119 -3.79 0.91 1.16
N PRO A 120 -5.13 0.97 1.28
CA PRO A 120 -5.92 2.10 0.81
C PRO A 120 -5.48 3.44 1.42
N SER A 121 -5.46 4.48 0.60
CA SER A 121 -5.19 5.85 1.04
C SER A 121 -6.44 6.53 1.63
N TYR A 122 -7.63 6.09 1.19
CA TYR A 122 -8.90 6.67 1.62
C TYR A 122 -9.81 5.60 2.21
N PHE A 123 -10.47 5.93 3.33
CA PHE A 123 -11.48 5.10 3.95
C PHE A 123 -12.79 5.88 4.06
N ILE A 124 -13.89 5.22 3.67
CA ILE A 124 -15.25 5.73 3.79
C ILE A 124 -16.04 4.72 4.61
N PHE A 125 -16.50 5.13 5.79
CA PHE A 125 -17.31 4.28 6.67
C PHE A 125 -18.79 4.56 6.47
N LEU A 126 -19.55 3.50 6.21
CA LEU A 126 -20.98 3.56 5.94
C LEU A 126 -21.70 2.62 6.92
N LYS A 127 -22.88 3.03 7.42
CA LYS A 127 -23.76 2.09 8.15
C LYS A 127 -24.30 1.00 7.23
N GLN A 128 -24.51 1.34 5.96
CA GLN A 128 -25.00 0.39 4.95
C GLN A 128 -24.53 0.80 3.56
N PHE A 129 -24.25 -0.20 2.72
CA PHE A 129 -23.97 0.04 1.31
C PHE A 129 -25.23 0.48 0.55
N PRO A 130 -25.15 1.49 -0.33
CA PRO A 130 -26.26 1.87 -1.18
C PRO A 130 -26.57 0.75 -2.17
N LEU A 131 -27.85 0.44 -2.34
CA LEU A 131 -28.35 -0.55 -3.28
C LEU A 131 -29.25 0.13 -4.30
N THR A 132 -29.14 -0.31 -5.55
CA THR A 132 -30.08 0.00 -6.62
C THR A 132 -31.49 -0.53 -6.28
N ARG A 133 -32.51 -0.07 -7.01
CA ARG A 133 -33.90 -0.57 -6.88
C ARG A 133 -34.06 -2.08 -7.05
N HIS A 134 -33.07 -2.75 -7.66
CA HIS A 134 -33.04 -4.20 -7.87
C HIS A 134 -32.20 -4.94 -6.82
N GLY A 135 -31.80 -4.29 -5.72
CA GLY A 135 -31.01 -4.88 -4.64
C GLY A 135 -29.53 -5.12 -4.98
N LYS A 136 -29.07 -4.73 -6.17
CA LYS A 136 -27.64 -4.74 -6.53
C LYS A 136 -26.94 -3.55 -5.90
N LEU A 137 -25.65 -3.70 -5.61
CA LEU A 137 -24.80 -2.61 -5.14
C LEU A 137 -24.82 -1.41 -6.10
N ASP A 138 -25.05 -0.21 -5.56
CA ASP A 138 -25.02 1.03 -6.32
C ASP A 138 -23.61 1.63 -6.31
N LEU A 139 -22.80 1.22 -7.29
CA LEU A 139 -21.44 1.72 -7.49
C LEU A 139 -21.39 3.22 -7.80
N HIS A 140 -22.45 3.77 -8.39
CA HIS A 140 -22.50 5.20 -8.73
C HIS A 140 -22.64 6.03 -7.46
N SER A 141 -23.62 5.70 -6.62
CA SER A 141 -23.79 6.39 -5.33
C SER A 141 -22.55 6.28 -4.44
N LEU A 142 -21.86 5.15 -4.44
CA LEU A 142 -20.59 5.02 -3.71
C LEU A 142 -19.54 6.03 -4.19
N ARG A 143 -19.38 6.21 -5.50
CA ARG A 143 -18.42 7.17 -6.06
C ARG A 143 -18.81 8.61 -5.73
N GLU A 144 -20.09 8.96 -5.78
CA GLU A 144 -20.58 10.29 -5.37
C GLU A 144 -20.34 10.59 -3.88
N LEU A 145 -20.49 9.58 -2.99
CA LEU A 145 -20.24 9.77 -1.55
C LEU A 145 -18.82 10.27 -1.27
N ARG A 146 -17.84 9.86 -2.09
CA ARG A 146 -16.49 10.42 -2.05
C ARG A 146 -16.50 11.89 -2.50
N GLU A 147 -17.10 12.21 -3.64
CA GLU A 147 -17.06 13.58 -4.18
C GLU A 147 -17.72 14.61 -3.25
N THR A 148 -18.76 14.21 -2.52
CA THR A 148 -19.44 15.09 -1.55
C THR A 148 -18.64 15.38 -0.28
N GLY A 149 -17.54 14.66 -0.01
CA GLY A 149 -16.71 14.89 1.18
C GLY A 149 -17.34 14.48 2.52
N LYS A 150 -18.65 14.24 2.56
CA LYS A 150 -19.45 14.11 3.79
C LYS A 150 -19.09 12.90 4.66
N TYR A 151 -18.58 11.85 4.03
CA TYR A 151 -18.14 10.60 4.68
C TYR A 151 -16.67 10.29 4.36
N LEU A 152 -15.99 11.21 3.67
CA LEU A 152 -14.57 11.10 3.40
C LEU A 152 -13.82 11.43 4.67
N VAL A 153 -13.30 10.39 5.30
CA VAL A 153 -12.24 10.56 6.27
C VAL A 153 -10.93 10.50 5.46
N ASN A 154 -10.52 11.65 4.92
CA ASN A 154 -9.20 11.80 4.31
C ASN A 154 -8.19 12.03 5.44
N PHE A 155 -7.54 10.96 5.88
CA PHE A 155 -6.33 11.06 6.67
C PHE A 155 -5.17 10.44 5.89
N ASN A 156 -4.77 11.11 4.79
CA ASN A 156 -3.37 11.06 4.38
C ASN A 156 -2.46 11.38 5.60
N TYR A 157 -2.95 12.24 6.50
CA TYR A 157 -2.27 12.59 7.74
C TYR A 157 -2.88 11.89 8.96
N VAL A 158 -2.11 11.00 9.59
CA VAL A 158 -2.36 10.52 10.97
C VAL A 158 -1.29 11.12 11.88
N ALA A 159 -1.72 11.82 12.93
CA ALA A 159 -0.81 12.47 13.88
C ALA A 159 0.03 11.45 14.68
N PRO A 160 1.22 11.84 15.17
CA PRO A 160 2.00 11.04 16.11
C PRO A 160 1.20 10.62 17.34
N ARG A 161 1.27 9.34 17.70
CA ARG A 161 0.53 8.75 18.84
C ARG A 161 1.36 8.71 20.12
N ASN A 162 2.68 8.76 19.99
CA ASN A 162 3.62 8.68 21.10
C ASN A 162 4.86 9.56 20.87
N HIS A 163 5.70 9.72 21.90
CA HIS A 163 6.90 10.55 21.83
C HIS A 163 7.91 10.09 20.77
N LEU A 164 8.05 8.78 20.55
CA LEU A 164 8.96 8.25 19.54
C LEU A 164 8.51 8.65 18.13
N GLU A 165 7.24 8.45 17.81
CA GLU A 165 6.65 8.88 16.53
C GLU A 165 6.74 10.40 16.36
N SER A 166 6.52 11.17 17.44
CA SER A 166 6.61 12.64 17.39
C SER A 166 8.02 13.12 17.04
N ASN A 167 9.05 12.50 17.62
CA ASN A 167 10.44 12.84 17.33
C ASN A 167 10.80 12.44 15.88
N LEU A 168 10.38 11.25 15.44
CA LEU A 168 10.61 10.78 14.08
C LEU A 168 9.93 11.68 13.04
N VAL A 169 8.67 12.07 13.25
CA VAL A 169 7.98 13.05 12.39
C VAL A 169 8.75 14.37 12.35
N SER A 170 9.18 14.90 13.50
CA SER A 170 9.95 16.16 13.53
C SER A 170 11.25 16.08 12.72
N ILE A 171 11.97 14.95 12.80
CA ILE A 171 13.18 14.71 12.01
C ILE A 171 12.85 14.70 10.51
N TRP A 172 11.78 14.01 10.13
CA TRP A 172 11.34 13.91 8.74
C TRP A 172 10.93 15.26 8.18
N GLU A 173 10.13 16.03 8.91
CA GLU A 173 9.65 17.35 8.48
C GLU A 173 10.81 18.33 8.28
N LYS A 174 11.82 18.30 9.16
CA LYS A 174 13.05 19.11 9.01
C LYS A 174 13.87 18.72 7.79
N ILE A 175 13.98 17.42 7.49
CA ILE A 175 14.84 16.92 6.40
C ILE A 175 14.16 17.04 5.03
N LEU A 176 12.85 16.79 4.98
CA LEU A 176 12.05 16.87 3.75
C LEU A 176 11.52 18.28 3.47
N SER A 177 11.62 19.19 4.44
CA SER A 177 11.05 20.55 4.39
C SER A 177 9.56 20.53 4.01
N LYS A 178 8.82 19.55 4.55
CA LYS A 178 7.39 19.35 4.33
C LYS A 178 6.68 19.25 5.67
N HIS A 179 5.53 19.90 5.78
CA HIS A 179 4.64 19.84 6.93
C HIS A 179 3.19 20.00 6.44
N PRO A 180 2.22 19.24 6.99
CA PRO A 180 2.38 18.21 8.03
C PRO A 180 2.75 16.83 7.44
N ILE A 181 3.56 16.03 8.15
CA ILE A 181 3.86 14.63 7.80
C ILE A 181 3.17 13.67 8.79
N GLY A 182 2.36 12.76 8.26
CA GLY A 182 1.64 11.75 9.03
C GLY A 182 2.51 10.52 9.34
N ILE A 183 2.18 9.78 10.40
CA ILE A 183 2.98 8.61 10.80
C ILE A 183 2.98 7.48 9.77
N PHE A 184 2.00 7.47 8.88
CA PHE A 184 1.84 6.47 7.82
C PHE A 184 2.28 6.97 6.44
N ASP A 185 2.76 8.21 6.32
CA ASP A 185 3.28 8.71 5.07
C ASP A 185 4.51 7.90 4.65
N ASN A 186 4.54 7.51 3.38
CA ASN A 186 5.68 6.80 2.83
C ASN A 186 6.79 7.80 2.49
N PHE A 187 7.97 7.63 3.11
CA PHE A 187 9.14 8.50 2.94
C PHE A 187 9.44 8.83 1.48
N PHE A 188 9.41 7.81 0.61
CA PHE A 188 9.80 7.95 -0.79
C PHE A 188 8.70 8.62 -1.62
N GLU A 189 7.43 8.35 -1.30
CA GLU A 189 6.29 8.98 -1.98
C GLU A 189 6.19 10.47 -1.67
N ILE A 190 6.60 10.88 -0.46
CA ILE A 190 6.63 12.29 -0.06
C ILE A 190 7.92 13.01 -0.49
N GLY A 191 8.72 12.44 -1.39
CA GLY A 191 9.90 13.08 -1.98
C GLY A 191 11.23 12.73 -1.31
N GLY A 192 11.23 11.75 -0.41
CA GLY A 192 12.44 11.19 0.17
C GLY A 192 13.24 10.36 -0.84
N HIS A 193 14.56 10.38 -0.71
CA HIS A 193 15.49 9.57 -1.50
C HIS A 193 16.71 9.19 -0.64
N SER A 194 17.58 8.33 -1.16
CA SER A 194 18.67 7.68 -0.39
C SER A 194 19.59 8.67 0.36
N LEU A 195 19.85 9.85 -0.21
CA LEU A 195 20.67 10.88 0.44
C LEU A 195 19.93 11.50 1.65
N LEU A 196 18.64 11.82 1.50
CA LEU A 196 17.82 12.31 2.61
C LEU A 196 17.65 11.23 3.68
N LEU A 197 17.51 9.97 3.26
CA LEU A 197 17.41 8.83 4.15
C LEU A 197 18.67 8.66 5.03
N SER A 198 19.86 8.80 4.43
CA SER A 198 21.13 8.79 5.18
C SER A 198 21.19 9.91 6.24
N ARG A 199 20.68 11.10 5.91
CA ARG A 199 20.54 12.19 6.89
C ARG A 199 19.55 11.83 8.00
N VAL A 200 18.42 11.21 7.67
CA VAL A 200 17.42 10.74 8.66
C VAL A 200 18.06 9.75 9.61
N VAL A 201 18.77 8.72 9.11
CA VAL A 201 19.47 7.72 9.94
C VAL A 201 20.45 8.39 10.90
N THR A 202 21.25 9.34 10.40
CA THR A 202 22.23 10.07 11.23
C THR A 202 21.54 10.89 12.32
N GLN A 203 20.44 11.57 11.99
CA GLN A 203 19.71 12.39 12.95
C GLN A 203 18.96 11.55 13.98
N VAL A 204 18.37 10.43 13.59
CA VAL A 204 17.74 9.45 14.50
C VAL A 204 18.77 8.93 15.50
N HIS A 205 19.97 8.55 15.03
CA HIS A 205 21.04 8.13 15.92
C HIS A 205 21.43 9.24 16.91
N LYS A 206 21.56 10.48 16.44
CA LYS A 206 21.97 11.62 17.26
C LYS A 206 20.91 12.03 18.30
N GLU A 207 19.64 12.07 17.93
CA GLU A 207 18.56 12.57 18.79
C GLU A 207 17.97 11.49 19.69
N LEU A 208 17.94 10.23 19.25
CA LEU A 208 17.25 9.13 19.94
C LEU A 208 18.21 8.08 20.50
N ASN A 209 19.51 8.18 20.20
CA ASN A 209 20.52 7.19 20.59
C ASN A 209 20.18 5.76 20.13
N VAL A 210 19.56 5.63 18.95
CA VAL A 210 19.18 4.35 18.33
C VAL A 210 19.88 4.19 16.99
N SER A 211 20.52 3.04 16.77
CA SER A 211 21.08 2.67 15.47
C SER A 211 20.02 1.91 14.66
N VAL A 212 19.63 2.49 13.52
CA VAL A 212 18.69 1.87 12.56
C VAL A 212 19.43 1.64 11.25
N LYS A 213 19.34 0.44 10.68
CA LYS A 213 20.02 0.15 9.42
C LYS A 213 19.29 0.84 8.29
N LEU A 214 20.03 1.34 7.30
CA LEU A 214 19.45 1.94 6.09
C LEU A 214 18.48 0.97 5.39
N ALA A 215 18.77 -0.34 5.41
CA ALA A 215 17.91 -1.37 4.85
C ALA A 215 16.53 -1.46 5.52
N ASP A 216 16.42 -1.10 6.80
CA ASP A 216 15.16 -1.16 7.54
C ASP A 216 14.18 -0.08 7.06
N PHE A 217 14.68 1.09 6.67
CA PHE A 217 13.86 2.15 6.07
C PHE A 217 13.23 1.77 4.72
N PHE A 218 13.86 0.88 3.95
CA PHE A 218 13.26 0.37 2.72
C PHE A 218 12.19 -0.69 2.98
N LYS A 219 12.28 -1.41 4.11
CA LYS A 219 11.28 -2.41 4.52
C LYS A 219 10.05 -1.76 5.14
N VAL A 220 10.27 -0.75 5.99
CA VAL A 220 9.22 -0.02 6.70
C VAL A 220 9.36 1.49 6.44
N PRO A 221 8.98 1.98 5.25
CA PRO A 221 9.20 3.37 4.83
C PRO A 221 8.21 4.35 5.46
N THR A 222 7.73 4.10 6.68
CA THR A 222 6.77 4.94 7.40
C THR A 222 7.27 5.18 8.83
N VAL A 223 6.88 6.30 9.45
CA VAL A 223 7.26 6.60 10.83
C VAL A 223 6.69 5.55 11.80
N ALA A 224 5.44 5.12 11.63
CA ALA A 224 4.82 4.08 12.46
C ALA A 224 5.58 2.74 12.35
N GLY A 225 5.97 2.36 11.13
CA GLY A 225 6.76 1.15 10.89
C GLY A 225 8.16 1.22 11.52
N LEU A 226 8.83 2.37 11.40
CA LEU A 226 10.13 2.60 12.05
C LEU A 226 10.01 2.63 13.57
N ALA A 227 9.00 3.31 14.13
CA ALA A 227 8.77 3.36 15.56
C ALA A 227 8.56 1.95 16.14
N THR A 228 7.80 1.11 15.43
CA THR A 228 7.60 -0.29 15.80
C THR A 228 8.92 -1.06 15.75
N LEU A 229 9.70 -0.92 14.68
CA LEU A 229 11.00 -1.59 14.54
C LEU A 229 11.99 -1.16 15.63
N ILE A 230 12.08 0.14 15.92
CA ILE A 230 12.92 0.70 16.98
C ILE A 230 12.50 0.15 18.36
N SER A 231 11.19 0.12 18.64
CA SER A 231 10.67 -0.41 19.90
C SER A 231 10.96 -1.90 20.09
N GLN A 232 11.05 -2.66 18.99
CA GLN A 232 11.41 -4.09 19.00
C GLN A 232 12.93 -4.33 19.05
N THR A 233 13.73 -3.38 18.58
CA THR A 233 15.20 -3.51 18.47
C THR A 233 15.97 -2.77 19.56
N GLN A 234 15.29 -2.05 20.46
CA GLN A 234 15.89 -1.55 21.70
C GLN A 234 16.57 -2.72 22.42
N TYR A 235 17.91 -2.80 22.25
CA TYR A 235 18.95 -3.47 23.05
C TYR A 235 20.21 -3.82 22.25
N ASN A 236 20.33 -3.52 20.94
CA ASN A 236 21.60 -3.69 20.23
C ASN A 236 22.37 -2.37 20.08
N TYR A 237 23.12 -2.06 21.13
CA TYR A 237 24.18 -1.05 21.14
C TYR A 237 25.22 -1.41 20.06
N GLN A 238 25.42 -0.55 19.06
CA GLN A 238 26.66 -0.54 18.28
C GLN A 238 27.47 0.65 18.77
N GLU A 239 28.64 0.37 19.35
CA GLU A 239 29.54 1.43 19.80
C GLU A 239 29.90 2.34 18.60
N PRO A 240 29.91 3.67 18.82
CA PRO A 240 30.40 4.59 17.80
C PRO A 240 31.82 4.20 17.40
N ILE A 241 32.13 4.31 16.11
CA ILE A 241 33.48 4.09 15.59
C ILE A 241 34.40 5.08 16.28
N SER A 242 35.20 4.58 17.24
CA SER A 242 36.19 5.38 17.93
C SER A 242 37.32 5.73 16.97
N ALA A 243 37.66 7.01 16.91
CA ALA A 243 38.85 7.45 16.21
C ALA A 243 40.06 6.78 16.86
N ILE A 244 40.80 6.02 16.06
CA ILE A 244 42.03 5.38 16.52
C ILE A 244 43.06 6.51 16.74
N PRO A 245 43.82 6.51 17.86
CA PRO A 245 44.89 7.48 18.09
C PRO A 245 45.89 7.50 16.92
N PRO A 246 46.63 8.60 16.69
CA PRO A 246 47.62 8.68 15.61
C PRO A 246 48.63 7.53 15.69
N GLN A 247 48.76 6.73 14.61
CA GLN A 247 49.70 5.61 14.53
C GLN A 247 50.65 5.78 13.34
N LYS A 248 51.83 5.14 13.41
CA LYS A 248 52.83 5.17 12.32
C LYS A 248 52.36 4.47 11.04
N SER A 249 51.39 3.56 11.13
CA SER A 249 50.69 2.96 10.00
C SER A 249 49.30 2.51 10.45
N TYR A 250 48.32 2.59 9.56
CA TYR A 250 47.01 1.98 9.74
C TYR A 250 46.94 0.65 8.98
N PRO A 251 46.20 -0.36 9.47
CA PRO A 251 45.94 -1.57 8.70
C PRO A 251 45.27 -1.18 7.37
N MET A 252 45.79 -1.70 6.25
CA MET A 252 45.11 -1.66 4.95
C MET A 252 44.01 -2.71 4.89
#